data_AF-A8YB48-F1
#
_entry.id   AF-A8YB48-F1
#
_cell.length_a   1.000
_cell.length_b   1.000
_cell.length_c   1.000
_cell.angle_alpha   90.00
_cell.angle_beta   90.00
_cell.angle_gamma   90.00
#
_symmetry.space_group_name_H-M   'P 1'
#
loop_
_entity.id
_entity.type
_entity.pdbx_description
1 polymer ?
#
loop_
_entity_poly.entity_id
_entity_poly.type
_entity_poly.pdbx_seq_one_letter_code
_entity_poly.pdbx_strand_id
1 'polypeptide(L)'
;MILNHGVNVHGQRTPEAIELAYEVNTFSVWRLMELFFKTVRTNEQIARKEVWVNTSEAEVNPAFSPLYELSKRAIGDMITLRRLDAPCVVRKLILGPFKSNLNPVGIMSADWVAKQIIKAVQRDSRNIIITINPLTFITFPIKEFSVSTYLKLFTRSPKNWENP
;
A
#
# COMPACT_ATOMS: atom_id res chain seq x y z
N MET A 1 -9.69 -5.25 -7.20
CA MET A 1 -8.53 -6.17 -7.06
C MET A 1 -7.88 -5.90 -5.71
N ILE A 2 -7.49 -6.94 -4.97
CA ILE A 2 -6.77 -6.81 -3.70
C ILE A 2 -5.36 -7.36 -3.88
N LEU A 3 -4.34 -6.55 -3.59
CA LEU A 3 -2.93 -6.92 -3.65
C LEU A 3 -2.43 -7.05 -2.21
N ASN A 4 -2.40 -8.29 -1.72
CA ASN A 4 -2.11 -8.61 -0.32
C ASN A 4 -0.94 -9.59 -0.14
N HIS A 5 -0.30 -10.02 -1.22
CA HIS A 5 0.84 -10.92 -1.13
C HIS A 5 2.06 -10.21 -0.56
N GLY A 6 3.00 -11.01 -0.05
CA GLY A 6 4.24 -10.52 0.49
C GLY A 6 5.11 -11.64 1.04
N VAL A 7 6.34 -11.29 1.40
CA VAL A 7 7.32 -12.15 2.08
C VAL A 7 7.97 -11.37 3.21
N ASN A 8 8.44 -12.10 4.21
CA ASN A 8 9.22 -11.57 5.31
C ASN A 8 10.52 -12.39 5.41
N VAL A 9 11.64 -11.75 5.08
CA VAL A 9 12.98 -12.36 5.15
C VAL A 9 13.62 -12.18 6.54
N HIS A 10 12.82 -11.77 7.52
CA HIS A 10 13.19 -11.62 8.93
C HIS A 10 14.41 -10.69 9.10
N GLY A 11 15.48 -11.19 9.74
CA GLY A 11 16.71 -10.45 9.99
C GLY A 11 17.79 -10.65 8.92
N GLN A 12 17.47 -11.26 7.78
CA GLN A 12 18.43 -11.43 6.69
C GLN A 12 18.86 -10.09 6.10
N ARG A 13 20.11 -10.03 5.62
CA ARG A 13 20.74 -8.84 5.03
C ARG A 13 21.53 -9.15 3.76
N THR A 14 21.38 -10.36 3.21
CA THR A 14 22.10 -10.75 1.99
C THR A 14 21.50 -10.04 0.78
N PRO A 15 22.26 -9.85 -0.31
CA PRO A 15 21.73 -9.29 -1.55
C PRO A 15 20.46 -9.99 -2.03
N GLU A 16 20.43 -11.32 -1.96
CA GLU A 16 19.30 -12.14 -2.42
C GLU A 16 18.04 -11.90 -1.57
N ALA A 17 18.21 -11.71 -0.26
CA ALA A 17 17.10 -11.38 0.65
C ALA A 17 16.54 -9.98 0.37
N ILE A 18 17.41 -9.02 0.05
CA ILE A 18 17.01 -7.66 -0.34
C ILE A 18 16.23 -7.70 -1.64
N GLU A 19 16.78 -8.35 -2.67
CA GLU A 19 16.14 -8.52 -3.98
C GLU A 19 14.78 -9.20 -3.85
N LEU A 20 14.71 -10.31 -3.11
CA LEU A 20 13.47 -11.04 -2.89
C LEU A 20 12.41 -10.18 -2.18
N ALA A 21 12.80 -9.45 -1.13
CA ALA A 21 11.88 -8.59 -0.38
C ALA A 21 11.31 -7.48 -1.27
N TYR A 22 12.13 -6.80 -2.07
CA TYR A 22 11.69 -5.74 -2.98
C TYR A 22 10.90 -6.29 -4.17
N GLU A 23 11.35 -7.39 -4.77
CA GLU A 23 10.66 -7.99 -5.92
C GLU A 23 9.24 -8.42 -5.54
N VAL A 24 9.08 -9.07 -4.39
CA VAL A 24 7.77 -9.56 -3.96
C VAL A 24 6.91 -8.47 -3.31
N ASN A 25 7.43 -7.70 -2.35
CA ASN A 25 6.60 -6.74 -1.62
C ASN A 25 6.37 -5.43 -2.39
N THR A 26 7.21 -5.11 -3.38
CA THR A 26 7.19 -3.82 -4.09
C THR A 26 6.95 -3.99 -5.58
N PHE A 27 7.89 -4.56 -6.34
CA PHE A 27 7.83 -4.51 -7.80
C PHE A 27 6.74 -5.39 -8.40
N SER A 28 6.48 -6.57 -7.82
CA SER A 28 5.37 -7.42 -8.28
C SER A 28 4.00 -6.79 -8.00
N VAL A 29 3.83 -6.15 -6.83
CA VAL A 29 2.63 -5.38 -6.48
C VAL A 29 2.41 -4.25 -7.48
N TRP A 30 3.45 -3.47 -7.77
CA TRP A 30 3.43 -2.41 -8.76
C TRP A 30 3.01 -2.91 -10.14
N ARG A 31 3.67 -3.96 -10.65
CA ARG A 31 3.39 -4.53 -11.98
C ARG A 31 1.95 -5.05 -12.08
N LEU A 32 1.46 -5.75 -11.05
CA LEU A 32 0.07 -6.22 -11.03
C LEU A 32 -0.94 -5.07 -11.02
N MET A 33 -0.66 -4.01 -10.26
CA MET A 33 -1.50 -2.81 -10.25
C MET A 33 -1.54 -2.14 -11.62
N GLU A 34 -0.41 -1.92 -12.27
CA GLU A 34 -0.36 -1.32 -13.61
C GLU A 34 -1.05 -2.20 -14.66
N LEU A 35 -0.90 -3.53 -14.58
CA LEU A 35 -1.64 -4.45 -15.44
C LEU A 35 -3.15 -4.33 -15.22
N PHE A 36 -3.62 -4.21 -13.98
CA PHE A 36 -5.04 -3.99 -13.69
C PHE A 36 -5.53 -2.65 -14.24
N PHE A 37 -4.74 -1.58 -14.12
CA PHE A 37 -5.08 -0.26 -14.65
C PHE A 37 -5.31 -0.29 -16.17
N LYS A 38 -4.57 -1.09 -16.93
CA LYS A 38 -4.80 -1.29 -18.38
C LYS A 38 -6.18 -1.90 -18.72
N THR A 39 -6.87 -2.46 -17.73
CA THR A 39 -8.23 -2.99 -17.87
C THR A 39 -9.32 -1.93 -17.62
N VAL A 40 -8.97 -0.73 -17.12
CA VAL A 40 -9.91 0.37 -16.87
C VAL A 40 -10.00 1.22 -18.15
N ARG A 41 -11.07 1.06 -18.92
CA ARG A 41 -11.22 1.65 -20.27
C ARG A 41 -12.49 2.48 -20.45
N THR A 42 -13.50 2.30 -19.61
CA THR A 42 -14.80 2.99 -19.73
C THR A 42 -15.12 3.80 -18.47
N ASN A 43 -16.01 4.78 -18.59
CA ASN A 43 -16.46 5.60 -17.45
C ASN A 43 -17.09 4.75 -16.33
N GLU A 44 -17.86 3.72 -16.70
CA GLU A 44 -18.41 2.78 -15.73
C GLU A 44 -17.29 2.04 -14.98
N GLN A 45 -16.25 1.61 -15.68
CA GLN A 45 -15.11 0.92 -15.06
C GLN A 45 -14.31 1.86 -14.16
N ILE A 46 -14.14 3.13 -14.53
CA ILE A 46 -13.51 4.15 -13.68
C ILE A 46 -14.27 4.27 -12.34
N ALA A 47 -15.61 4.27 -12.40
CA ALA A 47 -16.46 4.41 -11.21
C ALA A 47 -16.54 3.14 -10.34
N ARG A 48 -16.42 1.94 -10.94
CA ARG A 48 -16.69 0.67 -10.24
C ARG A 48 -15.42 -0.13 -9.89
N LYS A 49 -14.32 0.05 -10.61
CA LYS A 49 -13.08 -0.69 -10.35
C LYS A 49 -12.29 0.00 -9.25
N GLU A 50 -11.74 -0.82 -8.37
CA GLU A 50 -10.84 -0.35 -7.32
C GLU A 50 -9.65 -1.30 -7.17
N VAL A 51 -8.50 -0.76 -6.78
CA VAL A 51 -7.34 -1.53 -6.31
C VAL A 51 -7.11 -1.25 -4.85
N TRP A 52 -7.00 -2.30 -4.03
CA TRP A 52 -6.65 -2.20 -2.63
C TRP A 52 -5.27 -2.81 -2.42
N VAL A 53 -4.32 -2.01 -1.95
CA VAL A 53 -2.93 -2.42 -1.80
C VAL A 53 -2.61 -2.57 -0.33
N ASN A 54 -2.18 -3.76 0.09
CA ASN A 54 -1.68 -3.99 1.43
C ASN A 54 -0.28 -3.42 1.58
N THR A 55 -0.19 -2.33 2.32
CA THR A 55 1.07 -1.77 2.76
C THR A 55 1.39 -2.33 4.16
N SER A 56 1.57 -1.49 5.16
CA SER A 56 1.82 -1.89 6.55
C SER A 56 1.87 -0.64 7.43
N GLU A 57 1.62 -0.79 8.73
CA GLU A 57 2.00 0.24 9.71
C GLU A 57 3.51 0.60 9.68
N ALA A 58 4.32 -0.27 9.06
CA ALA A 58 5.74 -0.07 8.79
C ALA A 58 6.03 1.15 7.88
N GLU A 59 5.02 1.70 7.19
CA GLU A 59 5.17 2.98 6.48
C GLU A 59 5.60 4.13 7.40
N VAL A 60 5.19 4.09 8.68
CA VAL A 60 5.43 5.17 9.66
C VAL A 60 5.99 4.70 11.00
N ASN A 61 6.01 3.39 11.26
CA ASN A 61 6.59 2.80 12.46
C ASN A 61 7.75 1.87 12.11
N PRO A 62 8.70 1.65 13.02
CA PRO A 62 9.70 0.60 12.84
C PRO A 62 9.03 -0.79 12.89
N ALA A 63 9.51 -1.73 12.08
CA ALA A 63 9.15 -3.14 12.18
C ALA A 63 10.36 -3.97 12.64
N PHE A 64 10.09 -5.06 13.35
CA PHE A 64 11.15 -6.00 13.77
C PHE A 64 11.82 -6.75 12.60
N SER A 65 11.30 -6.61 11.38
CA SER A 65 11.98 -7.03 10.15
C SER A 65 12.31 -5.80 9.29
N PRO A 66 13.59 -5.36 9.26
CA PRO A 66 13.99 -4.17 8.53
C PRO A 66 13.73 -4.24 7.02
N LEU A 67 13.97 -5.37 6.36
CA LEU A 67 13.70 -5.49 4.92
C LEU A 67 12.20 -5.51 4.60
N TYR A 68 11.38 -6.10 5.47
CA TYR A 68 9.92 -5.99 5.36
C TYR A 68 9.47 -4.53 5.50
N GLU A 69 10.03 -3.80 6.48
CA GLU A 69 9.75 -2.38 6.68
C GLU A 69 10.12 -1.56 5.43
N LEU A 70 11.37 -1.67 4.97
CA LEU A 70 11.88 -0.91 3.84
C LEU A 70 11.08 -1.19 2.56
N SER A 71 10.79 -2.45 2.26
CA SER A 71 10.00 -2.82 1.08
C SER A 71 8.53 -2.35 1.19
N LYS A 72 7.88 -2.49 2.36
CA LYS A 72 6.52 -1.99 2.56
C LYS A 72 6.42 -0.47 2.53
N ARG A 73 7.43 0.24 3.03
CA ARG A 73 7.52 1.70 2.92
C ARG A 73 7.70 2.13 1.47
N ALA A 74 8.59 1.47 0.73
CA ALA A 74 8.83 1.74 -0.68
C ALA A 74 7.55 1.61 -1.52
N ILE A 75 6.82 0.50 -1.42
CA ILE A 75 5.54 0.37 -2.14
C ILE A 75 4.51 1.38 -1.65
N GLY A 76 4.47 1.69 -0.36
CA GLY A 76 3.64 2.75 0.20
C GLY A 76 3.82 4.08 -0.52
N ASP A 77 5.07 4.54 -0.66
CA ASP A 77 5.38 5.81 -1.33
C ASP A 77 5.13 5.75 -2.84
N MET A 78 5.44 4.62 -3.49
CA MET A 78 5.11 4.40 -4.91
C MET A 78 3.61 4.48 -5.18
N ILE A 79 2.77 3.93 -4.29
CA ILE A 79 1.31 4.05 -4.37
C ILE A 79 0.89 5.50 -4.15
N THR A 80 1.47 6.22 -3.20
CA THR A 80 1.16 7.66 -2.98
C THR A 80 1.44 8.48 -4.25
N LEU A 81 2.57 8.24 -4.92
CA LEU A 81 2.89 8.87 -6.20
C LEU A 81 1.87 8.49 -7.27
N ARG A 82 1.63 7.18 -7.46
CA ARG A 82 0.82 6.70 -8.58
C ARG A 82 -0.65 7.10 -8.48
N ARG A 83 -1.15 7.32 -7.26
CA ARG A 83 -2.49 7.83 -6.97
C ARG A 83 -2.78 9.19 -7.60
N LEU A 84 -1.76 9.98 -7.91
CA LEU A 84 -1.94 11.29 -8.58
C LEU A 84 -2.58 11.14 -9.97
N ASP A 85 -2.33 10.02 -10.65
CA ASP A 85 -2.78 9.78 -12.03
C ASP A 85 -3.52 8.45 -12.20
N ALA A 86 -4.00 7.84 -11.10
CA ALA A 86 -4.63 6.52 -11.15
C ALA A 86 -5.97 6.58 -11.92
N PRO A 87 -6.26 5.62 -12.81
CA PRO A 87 -7.48 5.64 -13.63
C PRO A 87 -8.73 5.20 -12.85
N CYS A 88 -8.56 4.72 -11.62
CA CYS A 88 -9.64 4.31 -10.76
C CYS A 88 -9.24 4.52 -9.29
N VAL A 89 -10.15 4.19 -8.38
CA VAL A 89 -9.89 4.25 -6.95
C VAL A 89 -8.72 3.35 -6.57
N VAL A 90 -7.79 3.90 -5.80
CA VAL A 90 -6.73 3.15 -5.12
C VAL A 90 -6.85 3.38 -3.62
N ARG A 91 -6.94 2.28 -2.87
CA ARG A 91 -7.01 2.28 -1.40
C ARG A 91 -5.74 1.67 -0.83
N LYS A 92 -5.15 2.30 0.17
CA LYS A 92 -4.07 1.70 0.97
C LYS A 92 -4.68 0.97 2.17
N LEU A 93 -4.24 -0.26 2.41
CA LEU A 93 -4.55 -1.01 3.62
C LEU A 93 -3.31 -0.97 4.53
N ILE A 94 -3.37 -0.14 5.57
CA ILE A 94 -2.31 0.05 6.55
C ILE A 94 -2.64 -0.88 7.71
N LEU A 95 -2.16 -2.12 7.60
CA LEU A 95 -2.48 -3.18 8.54
C LEU A 95 -1.38 -3.31 9.60
N GLY A 96 -1.79 -3.39 10.85
CA GLY A 96 -0.97 -3.84 11.97
C GLY A 96 -0.89 -5.37 12.04
N PRO A 97 -0.31 -5.93 13.11
CA PRO A 97 -0.01 -7.35 13.20
C PRO A 97 -1.28 -8.19 13.32
N PHE A 98 -1.71 -8.82 12.21
CA PHE A 98 -2.75 -9.83 12.19
C PHE A 98 -2.16 -11.21 11.91
N LYS A 99 -2.83 -12.25 12.44
CA LYS A 99 -2.37 -13.63 12.35
C LYS A 99 -2.44 -14.13 10.91
N SER A 100 -1.32 -14.60 10.39
CA SER A 100 -1.19 -15.18 9.05
C SER A 100 0.01 -16.11 8.97
N ASN A 101 0.17 -16.85 7.86
CA ASN A 101 1.38 -17.65 7.61
C ASN A 101 2.65 -16.79 7.58
N LEU A 102 2.54 -15.52 7.17
CA LEU A 102 3.66 -14.55 7.14
C LEU A 102 3.93 -13.91 8.51
N ASN A 103 2.95 -13.91 9.41
CA ASN A 103 3.05 -13.36 10.75
C ASN A 103 2.31 -14.24 11.77
N PRO A 104 2.92 -15.37 12.19
CA PRO A 104 2.29 -16.30 13.13
C PRO A 104 2.00 -15.66 14.51
N VAL A 105 2.77 -14.63 14.88
CA VAL A 105 2.65 -13.89 16.16
C VAL A 105 1.64 -12.74 16.10
N GLY A 106 0.90 -12.59 15.00
CA GLY A 106 -0.11 -11.54 14.85
C GLY A 106 -1.23 -11.66 15.89
N ILE A 107 -1.66 -10.51 16.42
CA ILE A 107 -2.59 -10.43 17.55
C ILE A 107 -4.04 -10.33 17.06
N MET A 108 -4.26 -9.64 15.93
CA MET A 108 -5.61 -9.49 15.34
C MET A 108 -5.97 -10.72 14.50
N SER A 109 -7.24 -11.13 14.50
CA SER A 109 -7.71 -12.20 13.60
C SER A 109 -7.93 -11.69 12.18
N ALA A 110 -7.60 -12.50 11.18
CA ALA A 110 -7.77 -12.15 9.77
C ALA A 110 -9.23 -11.82 9.42
N ASP A 111 -10.20 -12.58 9.95
CA ASP A 111 -11.63 -12.33 9.74
C ASP A 111 -12.09 -10.99 10.32
N TRP A 112 -11.58 -10.63 11.50
CA TRP A 112 -11.90 -9.34 12.10
C TRP A 112 -11.31 -8.20 11.27
N VAL A 113 -10.04 -8.31 10.85
CA VAL A 113 -9.38 -7.32 10.00
C VAL A 113 -10.14 -7.15 8.68
N ALA A 114 -10.52 -8.24 8.02
CA ALA A 114 -11.30 -8.20 6.79
C ALA A 114 -12.65 -7.48 6.99
N LYS A 115 -13.38 -7.76 8.08
CA LYS A 115 -14.63 -7.05 8.42
C LYS A 115 -14.40 -5.55 8.60
N GLN A 116 -13.33 -5.14 9.27
CA GLN A 116 -13.03 -3.70 9.44
C GLN A 116 -12.66 -3.03 8.12
N ILE A 117 -11.91 -3.71 7.24
CA ILE A 117 -11.60 -3.20 5.90
C ILE A 117 -12.88 -2.92 5.13
N ILE A 118 -13.82 -3.88 5.08
CA ILE A 118 -15.09 -3.69 4.36
C ILE A 118 -15.89 -2.52 4.95
N LYS A 119 -15.96 -2.40 6.28
CA LYS A 119 -16.63 -1.26 6.94
C LYS A 119 -15.98 0.09 6.60
N ALA A 120 -14.67 0.14 6.42
CA ALA A 120 -13.97 1.37 6.03
C ALA A 120 -14.19 1.71 4.55
N VAL A 121 -14.19 0.70 3.67
CA VAL A 121 -14.51 0.85 2.24
C VAL A 121 -15.94 1.36 2.06
N GLN A 122 -16.92 0.83 2.81
CA GLN A 122 -18.31 1.30 2.78
C GLN A 122 -18.48 2.78 3.17
N ARG A 123 -17.51 3.33 3.92
CA ARG A 123 -17.43 4.77 4.27
C ARG A 123 -16.53 5.57 3.33
N ASP A 124 -16.20 5.00 2.17
CA ASP A 124 -15.30 5.53 1.16
C ASP A 124 -13.88 5.91 1.65
N SER A 125 -13.40 5.28 2.74
CA SER A 125 -12.05 5.55 3.25
C SER A 125 -10.97 5.08 2.27
N ARG A 126 -10.07 5.99 1.87
CA ARG A 126 -8.98 5.68 0.92
C ARG A 126 -7.73 5.15 1.62
N ASN A 127 -7.48 5.60 2.85
CA ASN A 127 -6.42 5.13 3.71
C ASN A 127 -7.06 4.35 4.84
N ILE A 128 -7.00 3.02 4.78
CA ILE A 128 -7.69 2.12 5.71
C ILE A 128 -6.67 1.63 6.73
N ILE A 129 -6.71 2.22 7.92
CA ILE A 129 -5.77 1.91 9.02
C ILE A 129 -6.44 0.94 9.98
N ILE A 130 -5.94 -0.30 10.05
CA ILE A 130 -6.42 -1.32 10.99
C ILE A 130 -5.22 -1.82 11.79
N THR A 131 -5.03 -1.29 12.99
CA THR A 131 -3.93 -1.67 13.88
C THR A 131 -4.31 -1.49 15.35
N ILE A 132 -3.55 -2.14 16.24
CA ILE A 132 -3.58 -1.94 17.68
C ILE A 132 -2.72 -0.75 18.13
N ASN A 133 -1.80 -0.26 17.27
CA ASN A 133 -0.93 0.85 17.60
C ASN A 133 -1.66 2.19 17.38
N PRO A 134 -2.03 2.92 18.46
CA PRO A 134 -2.80 4.16 18.34
C PRO A 134 -2.03 5.27 17.62
N LEU A 135 -0.69 5.26 17.68
CA LEU A 135 0.14 6.28 17.05
C LEU A 135 -0.01 6.30 15.52
N THR A 136 -0.23 5.13 14.91
CA THR A 136 -0.41 5.00 13.45
C THR A 136 -1.59 5.82 12.94
N PHE A 137 -2.65 6.00 13.74
CA PHE A 137 -3.80 6.83 13.35
C PHE A 137 -3.48 8.33 13.27
N ILE A 138 -2.35 8.75 13.83
CA ILE A 138 -1.88 10.14 13.79
C ILE A 138 -0.70 10.28 12.82
N THR A 139 0.30 9.42 12.94
CA THR A 139 1.54 9.50 12.16
C THR A 139 1.31 9.19 10.69
N PHE A 140 0.44 8.22 10.37
CA PHE A 140 0.15 7.87 8.98
C PHE A 140 -0.52 9.01 8.21
N PRO A 141 -1.62 9.64 8.68
CA PRO A 141 -2.20 10.78 7.98
C PRO A 141 -1.23 11.94 7.75
N ILE A 142 -0.39 12.28 8.75
CA ILE A 142 0.62 13.33 8.63
C ILE A 142 1.62 12.96 7.53
N LYS A 143 2.20 11.76 7.58
CA LYS A 143 3.16 11.28 6.59
C LYS A 143 2.55 11.25 5.19
N GLU A 144 1.36 10.68 5.03
CA GLU A 144 0.70 10.58 3.72
C GLU A 144 0.40 11.98 3.14
N PHE A 145 -0.04 12.93 3.98
CA PHE A 145 -0.24 14.31 3.57
C PHE A 145 1.06 14.98 3.13
N SER A 146 2.13 14.88 3.93
CA SER A 146 3.43 15.48 3.62
C SER A 146 4.04 14.90 2.34
N VAL A 147 4.05 13.57 2.19
CA VAL A 147 4.59 12.89 1.01
C VAL A 147 3.73 13.19 -0.22
N SER A 148 2.40 13.13 -0.13
CA SER A 148 1.53 13.47 -1.26
C SER A 148 1.72 14.93 -1.71
N THR A 149 1.87 15.86 -0.76
CA THR A 149 2.12 17.27 -1.05
C THR A 149 3.46 17.46 -1.74
N TYR A 150 4.54 16.87 -1.20
CA TYR A 150 5.85 16.88 -1.84
C TYR A 150 5.79 16.35 -3.28
N LEU A 151 5.20 15.18 -3.48
CA LEU A 151 5.12 14.57 -4.82
C LEU A 151 4.29 15.41 -5.79
N LYS A 152 3.18 16.01 -5.36
CA LYS A 152 2.38 16.92 -6.20
C LYS A 152 3.15 18.16 -6.62
N LEU A 153 3.97 18.73 -5.73
CA LEU A 153 4.73 19.95 -6.00
C LEU A 153 5.92 19.72 -6.92
N PHE A 154 6.53 18.52 -6.84
CA PHE A 154 7.79 18.22 -7.54
C PHE A 154 7.65 17.18 -8.67
N THR A 155 6.42 16.78 -9.02
CA THR A 155 6.15 15.93 -10.19
C THR A 155 5.08 16.55 -11.08
N ARG A 156 4.92 16.03 -12.30
CA ARG A 156 3.92 16.50 -13.27
C ARG A 156 3.11 15.32 -13.77
N SER A 157 1.83 15.55 -14.07
CA SER A 157 1.00 14.54 -14.71
C SER A 157 1.59 14.18 -16.08
N PRO A 158 1.62 12.89 -16.47
CA PRO A 158 2.06 12.47 -17.81
C PRO A 158 1.30 13.16 -18.94
N LYS A 159 0.02 13.53 -18.73
CA LYS A 159 -0.78 14.26 -19.72
C LYS A 159 -0.19 15.63 -20.09
N ASN A 160 0.57 16.24 -19.18
CA ASN A 160 1.20 17.54 -19.40
C ASN A 160 2.52 17.45 -20.18
N TRP A 161 3.01 16.24 -20.48
CA TRP A 161 4.23 16.03 -21.28
C TRP A 161 3.95 16.00 -22.78
N GLU A 162 2.70 15.73 -23.17
CA GLU A 162 2.29 15.69 -24.59
C GLU A 162 2.02 17.08 -25.17
N ASN A 163 2.02 18.14 -24.35
CA ASN A 163 1.96 19.55 -24.75
C ASN A 163 2.96 20.38 -23.92
N PRO A 164 4.26 20.37 -24.29
CA PRO A 164 5.31 21.13 -23.59
C PRO A 164 5.22 22.65 -23.81
#